data_AF-A0A645HWQ0-F1
#
_entry.id   AF-A0A645HWQ0-F1
#
_cell.length_a   1.000
_cell.length_b   1.000
_cell.length_c   1.000
_cell.angle_alpha   90.00
_cell.angle_beta   90.00
_cell.angle_gamma   90.00
#
_symmetry.space_group_name_H-M   'P 1'
#
loop_
_entity.id
_entity.type
_entity.pdbx_description
1 polymer ?
#
loop_
_entity_poly.entity_id
_entity_poly.type
_entity_poly.pdbx_seq_one_letter_code
_entity_poly.pdbx_strand_id
1 'polypeptide(L)'
;MFGLSEALQKGLAVRSITTPFAIEAEKVLGGPTDLAALFVLLTGVSAMLLGETVLRVLPRIRSKLATGASWGGAAHGSGVARARQAGEVQAVMASLVMMIAGAVNVLAAPWVRTLFF
;
A
#
# COMPACT_ATOMS: atom_id res chain seq x y z
N MET A 1 0.33 -19.40 10.32
CA MET A 1 -0.28 -18.55 11.37
C MET A 1 -1.79 -18.47 11.13
N PHE A 2 -2.65 -18.49 12.17
CA PHE A 2 -4.12 -18.44 12.09
C PHE A 2 -4.86 -19.59 11.33
N GLY A 3 -4.21 -20.70 10.99
CA GLY A 3 -4.85 -21.83 10.28
C GLY A 3 -5.24 -21.55 8.81
N LEU A 4 -4.78 -20.43 8.25
CA LEU A 4 -5.02 -20.06 6.85
C LEU A 4 -4.14 -20.88 5.90
N SER A 5 -4.61 -21.11 4.66
CA SER A 5 -3.77 -21.75 3.64
C SER A 5 -2.55 -20.89 3.31
N GLU A 6 -1.45 -21.52 2.88
CA GLU A 6 -0.21 -20.82 2.53
C GLU A 6 -0.42 -19.75 1.45
N ALA A 7 -1.24 -20.08 0.44
CA ALA A 7 -1.66 -19.15 -0.61
C ALA A 7 -2.33 -17.88 -0.04
N LEU A 8 -3.21 -18.05 0.95
CA LEU A 8 -3.92 -16.93 1.58
C LEU A 8 -2.98 -16.11 2.46
N GLN A 9 -2.06 -16.76 3.19
CA GLN A 9 -1.05 -16.10 4.01
C GLN A 9 -0.13 -15.22 3.17
N LYS A 10 0.38 -15.73 2.05
CA LYS A 10 1.25 -14.98 1.12
C LYS A 10 0.53 -13.79 0.49
N GLY A 11 -0.67 -14.01 -0.05
CA GLY A 11 -1.47 -12.91 -0.62
C GLY A 11 -1.81 -11.82 0.42
N LEU A 12 -2.09 -12.21 1.66
CA LEU A 12 -2.32 -11.25 2.75
C LEU A 12 -1.04 -10.52 3.18
N ALA A 13 0.14 -11.10 3.01
CA ALA A 13 1.41 -10.48 3.38
C ALA A 13 1.70 -9.22 2.54
N VAL A 14 1.29 -9.23 1.26
CA VAL A 14 1.50 -8.11 0.33
C VAL A 14 0.30 -7.15 0.22
N ARG A 15 -0.76 -7.37 1.01
CA ARG A 15 -2.01 -6.59 0.92
C ARG A 15 -1.85 -5.08 1.07
N SER A 16 -0.78 -4.63 1.72
CA SER A 16 -0.50 -3.21 1.97
C SER A 16 0.62 -2.68 1.09
N ILE A 17 0.73 -3.20 -0.14
CA ILE A 17 1.66 -2.76 -1.17
C ILE A 17 0.85 -2.30 -2.38
N THR A 18 1.33 -1.31 -3.15
CA THR A 18 0.66 -0.93 -4.41
C THR A 18 0.70 -2.08 -5.43
N THR A 19 -0.42 -2.35 -6.11
CA THR A 19 -0.67 -3.56 -6.92
C THR A 19 0.51 -4.06 -7.77
N PRO A 20 1.14 -3.25 -8.65
CA PRO A 20 2.30 -3.71 -9.43
C PRO A 20 3.46 -4.20 -8.56
N PHE A 21 3.78 -3.50 -7.47
CA PHE A 21 4.83 -3.92 -6.55
C PHE A 21 4.41 -5.13 -5.72
N ALA A 22 3.13 -5.24 -5.35
CA ALA A 22 2.60 -6.39 -4.63
C ALA A 22 2.71 -7.67 -5.46
N ILE A 23 2.38 -7.59 -6.75
CA ILE A 23 2.50 -8.71 -7.70
C ILE A 23 3.97 -9.16 -7.81
N GLU A 24 4.92 -8.22 -7.91
CA GLU A 24 6.34 -8.58 -7.96
C GLU A 24 6.84 -9.19 -6.63
N ALA A 25 6.44 -8.64 -5.49
CA ALA A 25 6.75 -9.22 -4.18
C ALA A 25 6.14 -10.62 -4.02
N GLU A 26 4.91 -10.84 -4.49
CA GLU A 26 4.20 -12.12 -4.40
C GLU A 26 4.88 -13.21 -5.24
N LYS A 27 5.40 -12.85 -6.42
CA LYS A 27 6.21 -13.77 -7.24
C LYS A 27 7.47 -14.23 -6.49
N VAL A 28 8.11 -13.32 -5.76
CA VAL A 28 9.27 -13.65 -4.93
C VAL A 28 8.86 -14.58 -3.78
N LEU A 29 7.74 -14.29 -3.11
CA LEU A 29 7.17 -15.10 -2.02
C LEU A 29 6.67 -16.48 -2.51
N GLY A 30 6.41 -16.63 -3.81
CA GLY A 30 5.87 -17.85 -4.41
C GLY A 30 4.40 -18.07 -4.05
N GLY A 31 3.61 -17.00 -4.04
CA GLY A 31 2.15 -17.05 -3.82
C GLY A 31 1.36 -16.64 -5.08
N PRO A 32 0.03 -16.79 -5.06
CA PRO A 32 -0.82 -16.46 -6.20
C PRO A 32 -1.03 -14.95 -6.34
N THR A 33 -0.63 -14.40 -7.50
CA THR A 33 -0.72 -12.97 -7.81
C THR A 33 -2.15 -12.43 -7.82
N ASP A 34 -3.14 -13.28 -8.08
CA ASP A 34 -4.55 -12.89 -8.09
C ASP A 34 -5.04 -12.55 -6.68
N LEU A 35 -4.59 -13.29 -5.65
CA LEU A 35 -4.90 -12.97 -4.26
C LEU A 35 -4.20 -11.69 -3.81
N ALA A 36 -2.95 -11.48 -4.25
CA ALA A 36 -2.24 -10.23 -4.00
C ALA A 36 -3.02 -9.03 -4.56
N ALA A 37 -3.45 -9.09 -5.83
CA ALA A 37 -4.23 -8.02 -6.45
C ALA A 37 -5.56 -7.77 -5.72
N LEU A 38 -6.28 -8.84 -5.36
CA LEU A 38 -7.54 -8.75 -4.62
C LEU A 38 -7.35 -8.06 -3.27
N PHE A 39 -6.39 -8.52 -2.46
CA PHE A 39 -6.21 -7.96 -1.12
C PHE A 39 -5.72 -6.51 -1.15
N VAL A 40 -4.85 -6.16 -2.10
CA VAL A 40 -4.42 -4.78 -2.31
C VAL A 40 -5.58 -3.87 -2.72
N LEU A 41 -6.48 -4.35 -3.57
CA LEU A 41 -7.67 -3.59 -3.94
C LEU A 41 -8.54 -3.34 -2.70
N LEU A 42 -8.80 -4.37 -1.90
CA LEU A 42 -9.62 -4.27 -0.69
C LEU A 42 -9.04 -3.27 0.32
N THR A 43 -7.74 -3.37 0.61
CA THR A 43 -7.06 -2.45 1.54
C THR A 43 -6.97 -1.03 0.97
N GLY A 44 -6.62 -0.89 -0.31
CA GLY A 44 -6.47 0.40 -0.99
C GLY A 44 -7.77 1.19 -1.03
N VAL A 45 -8.87 0.55 -1.43
CA VAL A 45 -10.20 1.18 -1.44
C VAL A 45 -10.65 1.53 -0.03
N SER A 46 -10.47 0.63 0.95
CA SER A 46 -10.81 0.90 2.35
C SER A 46 -10.04 2.10 2.90
N ALA A 47 -8.74 2.17 2.63
CA ALA A 47 -7.88 3.28 3.05
C ALA A 47 -8.24 4.58 2.33
N MET A 48 -8.66 4.54 1.05
CA MET A 48 -9.12 5.72 0.32
C MET A 48 -10.41 6.29 0.92
N LEU A 49 -11.36 5.43 1.28
CA LEU A 49 -12.64 5.84 1.89
C LEU A 49 -12.45 6.40 3.29
N LEU A 50 -11.60 5.76 4.11
CA LEU A 50 -11.37 6.16 5.50
C LEU A 50 -10.33 7.26 5.66
N GLY A 51 -9.41 7.41 4.69
CA GLY A 51 -8.23 8.25 4.82
C GLY A 51 -8.54 9.73 5.03
N GLU A 52 -9.59 10.25 4.38
CA GLU A 52 -10.00 11.63 4.61
C GLU A 52 -10.59 11.85 6.01
N THR A 53 -11.40 10.91 6.49
CA THR A 53 -11.94 10.94 7.86
C THR A 53 -10.80 10.91 8.88
N VAL A 54 -9.81 10.06 8.68
CA VAL A 54 -8.62 9.97 9.55
C VAL A 54 -7.84 11.29 9.55
N LEU A 55 -7.60 11.89 8.38
CA LEU A 55 -6.89 13.18 8.28
C LEU A 55 -7.66 14.33 8.93
N ARG A 56 -8.99 14.33 8.87
CA ARG A 56 -9.82 15.32 9.57
C ARG A 56 -9.75 15.19 11.09
N VAL A 57 -9.67 13.96 11.60
CA VAL A 57 -9.56 13.67 13.04
C VAL A 57 -8.14 13.88 13.57
N LEU A 58 -7.12 13.93 12.70
CA LEU A 58 -5.73 14.19 13.05
C LEU A 58 -5.35 15.66 12.76
N PRO A 59 -5.65 16.62 13.66
CA PRO A 59 -5.51 18.06 13.39
C PRO A 59 -4.08 18.53 13.14
N ARG A 60 -3.06 17.68 13.38
CA ARG A 60 -1.64 17.99 13.19
C ARG A 60 -1.18 17.87 11.73
N ILE A 61 -1.93 17.19 10.85
CA ILE A 61 -1.56 17.01 9.45
C ILE A 61 -2.25 18.08 8.61
N ARG A 62 -1.61 19.25 8.47
CA ARG A 62 -2.19 20.39 7.72
C ARG A 62 -1.39 20.83 6.50
N SER A 63 -0.12 20.47 6.40
CA SER A 63 0.69 20.84 5.24
C SER A 63 0.34 19.96 4.05
N LYS A 64 0.33 20.54 2.84
CA LYS A 64 0.11 19.79 1.59
C LYS A 64 1.09 18.62 1.46
N LEU A 65 2.33 18.80 1.90
CA LEU A 65 3.35 17.74 1.89
C LEU A 65 2.95 16.57 2.80
N ALA A 66 2.56 16.86 4.05
CA ALA A 66 2.20 15.83 5.01
C ALA A 66 0.90 15.10 4.62
N THR A 67 -0.07 15.83 4.07
CA THR A 67 -1.31 15.26 3.52
C THR A 67 -1.01 14.33 2.34
N GLY A 68 -0.20 14.78 1.38
CA GLY A 68 0.22 13.97 0.24
C GLY A 68 0.98 12.71 0.67
N ALA A 69 1.96 12.86 1.56
CA ALA A 69 2.72 11.74 2.10
C ALA A 69 1.82 10.71 2.81
N SER A 70 0.84 11.18 3.58
CA SER A 70 -0.11 10.31 4.29
C SER A 70 -0.96 9.50 3.31
N TRP A 71 -1.50 10.13 2.26
CA TRP A 71 -2.28 9.40 1.25
C TRP A 71 -1.43 8.41 0.44
N GLY A 72 -0.22 8.79 0.03
CA GLY A 72 0.69 7.91 -0.69
C GLY A 72 1.12 6.69 0.11
N GLY A 73 1.41 6.89 1.39
CA GLY A 73 1.83 5.81 2.30
C GLY A 73 0.67 4.90 2.72
N ALA A 74 -0.51 5.45 3.01
CA ALA A 74 -1.62 4.70 3.60
C ALA A 74 -2.54 4.02 2.58
N ALA A 75 -2.73 4.62 1.39
CA ALA A 75 -3.82 4.24 0.48
C ALA A 75 -3.33 3.83 -0.92
N HIS A 76 -2.05 3.52 -1.09
CA HIS A 76 -1.49 3.02 -2.35
C HIS A 76 -1.81 3.94 -3.54
N GLY A 77 -1.96 3.38 -4.74
CA GLY A 77 -2.34 4.13 -5.94
C GLY A 77 -3.68 4.87 -5.82
N SER A 78 -4.65 4.32 -5.08
CA SER A 78 -5.92 5.00 -4.77
C SER A 78 -5.72 6.27 -3.94
N GLY A 79 -4.76 6.28 -3.03
CA GLY A 79 -4.34 7.47 -2.28
C GLY A 79 -3.75 8.54 -3.17
N VAL A 80 -2.93 8.15 -4.15
CA VAL A 80 -2.40 9.08 -5.16
C VAL A 80 -3.52 9.67 -6.01
N ALA A 81 -4.51 8.87 -6.40
CA ALA A 81 -5.69 9.35 -7.13
C ALA A 81 -6.48 10.37 -6.30
N ARG A 82 -6.67 10.15 -4.99
CA ARG A 82 -7.30 11.13 -4.10
C ARG A 82 -6.44 12.38 -3.92
N ALA A 83 -5.12 12.22 -3.79
CA ALA A 83 -4.18 13.33 -3.66
C ALA A 83 -4.19 14.25 -4.88
N ARG A 84 -4.33 13.70 -6.08
CA ARG A 84 -4.53 14.46 -7.33
C ARG A 84 -5.76 15.37 -7.28
N GLN A 85 -6.84 14.91 -6.68
CA GLN A 85 -8.06 15.72 -6.53
C GLN A 85 -7.87 16.87 -5.52
N ALA A 86 -6.94 16.73 -4.57
CA ALA A 86 -6.67 17.74 -3.54
C ALA A 86 -5.63 18.80 -3.97
N GLY A 87 -4.74 18.47 -4.90
CA GLY A 87 -3.77 19.41 -5.46
C GLY A 87 -2.50 18.75 -5.96
N GLU A 88 -1.78 19.49 -6.81
CA GLU A 88 -0.57 19.02 -7.47
C GLU A 88 0.55 18.64 -6.49
N VAL A 89 0.79 19.47 -5.46
CA VAL A 89 1.80 19.19 -4.42
C VAL A 89 1.50 17.89 -3.68
N GLN A 90 0.23 17.66 -3.32
CA GLN A 90 -0.20 16.43 -2.66
C GLN A 90 -0.02 15.22 -3.57
N ALA A 91 -0.35 15.36 -4.86
CA ALA A 91 -0.19 14.30 -5.85
C ALA A 91 1.27 13.87 -6.04
N VAL A 92 2.18 14.84 -6.17
CA VAL A 92 3.62 14.60 -6.31
C VAL A 92 4.15 13.90 -5.06
N MET A 93 3.82 14.41 -3.87
CA MET A 93 4.28 13.80 -2.62
C MET A 93 3.70 12.41 -2.39
N ALA A 94 2.42 12.20 -2.70
CA ALA A 94 1.80 10.88 -2.59
C ALA A 94 2.48 9.87 -3.53
N SER A 95 2.76 10.29 -4.77
CA SER A 95 3.43 9.43 -5.76
C SER A 95 4.85 9.05 -5.33
N LEU A 96 5.62 10.02 -4.82
CA LEU A 96 6.98 9.79 -4.32
C LEU A 96 6.98 8.80 -3.15
N VAL A 97 6.18 9.06 -2.11
CA VAL A 97 6.11 8.20 -0.93
C VAL A 97 5.65 6.79 -1.31
N MET A 98 4.64 6.68 -2.16
CA MET A 98 4.15 5.39 -2.65
C MET A 98 5.25 4.61 -3.39
N MET A 99 6.00 5.27 -4.28
CA MET A 99 7.06 4.62 -5.07
C MET A 99 8.21 4.13 -4.18
N ILE A 100 8.66 4.95 -3.23
CA ILE A 100 9.72 4.57 -2.29
C ILE A 100 9.27 3.39 -1.43
N ALA A 101 8.07 3.45 -0.86
CA ALA A 101 7.53 2.37 -0.04
C ALA A 101 7.37 1.07 -0.86
N GLY A 102 6.88 1.18 -2.10
CA GLY A 102 6.75 0.04 -3.02
C GLY A 102 8.10 -0.61 -3.34
N ALA A 103 9.11 0.19 -3.68
CA ALA A 103 10.46 -0.30 -3.96
C ALA A 103 11.08 -0.99 -2.74
N VAL A 104 10.98 -0.38 -1.56
CA VAL A 104 11.47 -0.98 -0.30
C VAL A 104 10.80 -2.33 -0.05
N ASN A 105 9.47 -2.43 -0.23
CA ASN A 105 8.76 -3.68 -0.01
C ASN A 105 9.16 -4.79 -1.00
N VAL A 106 9.37 -4.47 -2.28
CA VAL A 106 9.84 -5.45 -3.28
C VAL A 106 11.25 -5.93 -2.96
N LEU A 107 12.15 -5.01 -2.62
CA LEU A 107 13.51 -5.35 -2.21
C LEU A 107 13.50 -6.19 -0.93
N ALA A 108 12.53 -5.96 -0.04
CA ALA A 108 12.39 -6.71 1.20
C ALA A 108 11.80 -8.12 1.04
N ALA A 109 11.09 -8.38 -0.06
CA ALA A 109 10.35 -9.64 -0.27
C ALA A 109 11.21 -10.92 -0.12
N PRO A 110 12.47 -11.00 -0.60
CA PRO A 110 13.31 -12.18 -0.41
C PRO A 110 13.61 -12.47 1.07
N TRP A 111 13.89 -11.42 1.86
CA TRP A 111 14.14 -11.59 3.30
C TRP A 111 12.86 -12.03 4.01
N VAL A 112 11.71 -11.43 3.67
CA VAL A 112 10.41 -11.84 4.21
C VAL A 112 10.12 -13.30 3.90
N ARG A 113 10.39 -13.75 2.67
CA ARG A 113 10.31 -15.17 2.31
C ARG A 113 11.15 -16.00 3.28
N THR A 114 12.47 -15.80 3.30
CA THR A 114 13.37 -16.65 4.10
C THR A 114 13.09 -16.68 5.61
N LEU A 115 12.52 -15.61 6.17
CA LEU A 115 12.28 -15.49 7.61
C LEU A 115 10.90 -16.02 8.04
N PHE A 116 9.91 -16.03 7.13
CA PHE A 116 8.51 -16.31 7.47
C PHE A 116 7.88 -17.44 6.65
N PHE A 117 8.50 -17.87 5.54
CA PHE A 117 7.99 -18.89 4.60
C PHE A 117 9.07 -19.86 4.12
#